data_AF-A0AB39VCS9-F1
#
_entry.id   AF-A0AB39VCS9-F1
#
_cell.length_a   1.000
_cell.length_b   1.000
_cell.length_c   1.000
_cell.angle_alpha   90.00
_cell.angle_beta   90.00
_cell.angle_gamma   90.00
#
_symmetry.space_group_name_H-M   'P 1'
#
loop_
_entity.id
_entity.type
_entity.pdbx_description
1 polymer ?
#
loop_
_entity_poly.entity_id
_entity_poly.type
_entity_poly.pdbx_seq_one_letter_code
_entity_poly.pdbx_strand_id
1 'polypeptide(L)' 'MLVILAMTTFSCSLFDVDEWNEARERRAERGVKCYEQYGNVYCRDREGNRTY' A
#
# COMPACT_ATOMS: atom_id res chain seq x y z
N MET A 1 -15.59 23.99 -13.99
CA MET A 1 -14.24 23.71 -13.46
C MET A 1 -14.23 22.79 -12.24
N LEU A 2 -15.24 22.82 -11.36
CA LEU A 2 -15.33 21.92 -10.19
C LEU A 2 -15.42 20.44 -10.56
N VAL A 3 -16.09 20.10 -11.68
CA VAL A 3 -16.25 18.70 -12.14
C VAL A 3 -14.92 18.05 -12.50
N ILE A 4 -14.03 18.78 -13.18
CA ILE A 4 -12.71 18.28 -13.56
C ILE A 4 -11.84 18.07 -12.32
N LEU A 5 -11.89 19.01 -11.37
CA LEU A 5 -11.18 18.91 -10.09
C LEU A 5 -11.66 17.70 -9.27
N ALA A 6 -12.98 17.47 -9.23
CA ALA A 6 -13.55 16.31 -8.58
C ALA A 6 -13.04 15.02 -9.23
N MET A 7 -13.12 14.90 -10.57
CA MET A 7 -12.64 13.72 -11.29
C MET A 7 -11.16 13.43 -11.02
N THR A 8 -10.27 14.42 -11.02
CA THR A 8 -8.85 14.18 -10.70
C THR A 8 -8.62 13.76 -9.27
N THR A 9 -9.36 14.32 -8.29
CA THR A 9 -9.25 13.90 -6.88
C THR A 9 -9.78 12.48 -6.65
N PHE A 10 -10.87 12.09 -7.31
CA PHE A 10 -11.38 10.72 -7.26
C PHE A 10 -10.43 9.74 -7.96
N SER A 11 -9.82 10.12 -9.09
CA SER A 11 -8.84 9.26 -9.76
C SER A 11 -7.60 8.99 -8.90
N CYS A 12 -6.96 10.01 -8.31
CA CYS A 12 -5.79 9.77 -7.45
C CYS A 12 -6.16 8.91 -6.22
N SER A 13 -7.26 9.22 -5.54
CA SER A 13 -7.63 8.52 -4.31
C SER A 13 -8.18 7.10 -4.53
N LEU A 14 -8.92 6.86 -5.62
CA LEU A 14 -9.49 5.55 -5.92
C LEU A 14 -8.40 4.56 -6.38
N PHE A 15 -7.49 5.00 -7.27
CA PHE A 15 -6.39 4.16 -7.73
C PHE A 15 -5.38 3.86 -6.63
N ASP A 16 -5.04 4.84 -5.77
CA ASP A 16 -4.20 4.59 -4.60
C ASP A 16 -4.86 3.52 -3.70
N VAL A 17 -6.13 3.67 -3.33
CA VAL A 17 -6.76 2.74 -2.37
C VAL A 17 -6.83 1.31 -2.89
N ASP A 18 -7.22 1.10 -4.14
CA ASP A 18 -7.29 -0.26 -4.73
C ASP A 18 -5.90 -0.88 -4.90
N GLU A 19 -4.92 -0.12 -5.41
CA GLU A 19 -3.55 -0.63 -5.57
C GLU A 19 -2.89 -0.95 -4.21
N TRP A 20 -3.14 -0.12 -3.19
CA TRP A 20 -2.70 -0.40 -1.83
C TRP A 20 -3.39 -1.61 -1.21
N ASN A 21 -4.67 -1.82 -1.50
CA ASN A 21 -5.43 -2.99 -1.06
C ASN A 21 -4.88 -4.26 -1.70
N GLU A 22 -4.71 -4.29 -3.02
CA GLU A 22 -4.13 -5.43 -3.72
C GLU A 22 -2.70 -5.69 -3.27
N ALA A 23 -1.88 -4.64 -3.10
CA ALA A 23 -0.51 -4.79 -2.61
C ALA A 23 -0.51 -5.37 -1.19
N ARG A 24 -1.47 -4.98 -0.35
CA ARG A 24 -1.66 -5.52 1.00
C ARG A 24 -2.12 -6.98 0.97
N GLU A 25 -3.06 -7.35 0.09
CA GLU A 25 -3.49 -8.73 -0.11
C GLU A 25 -2.34 -9.60 -0.63
N ARG A 26 -1.63 -9.17 -1.68
CA ARG A 26 -0.45 -9.87 -2.21
C ARG A 26 0.67 -10.00 -1.18
N ARG A 27 0.80 -9.05 -0.25
CA ARG A 27 1.75 -9.16 0.88
C ARG A 27 1.24 -10.17 1.92
N ALA A 28 -0.05 -10.15 2.24
CA ALA A 28 -0.66 -11.10 3.17
C ALA A 28 -0.59 -12.55 2.68
N GLU A 29 -0.87 -12.80 1.39
CA GLU A 29 -0.74 -14.12 0.74
C GLU A 29 0.69 -14.65 0.79
N ARG A 30 1.68 -13.79 0.54
CA ARG A 30 3.11 -14.13 0.65
C ARG A 30 3.60 -14.20 2.10
N GLY A 31 2.74 -13.91 3.07
CA GLY A 31 3.09 -13.87 4.50
C GLY A 31 4.02 -12.71 4.88
N VAL A 32 4.12 -11.68 4.05
CA VAL A 32 4.97 -10.50 4.27
C VAL A 32 4.21 -9.45 5.10
N LYS A 33 4.80 -9.03 6.22
CA LYS A 33 4.31 -7.94 7.06
C LYS A 33 5.31 -6.79 7.05
N CYS A 34 4.85 -5.60 6.68
CA CYS A 34 5.64 -4.39 6.72
C CYS A 34 5.28 -3.57 7.95
N TYR A 35 6.31 -3.07 8.63
CA TYR A 35 6.23 -2.27 9.82
C TYR A 35 6.89 -0.91 9.55
N GLU A 36 6.32 0.13 10.12
CA GLU A 36 6.91 1.46 10.11
C GLU A 36 7.39 1.79 11.52
N GLN A 37 8.67 2.14 11.65
CA GLN A 37 9.25 2.55 12.92
C GLN A 37 10.18 3.74 12.71
N TYR A 38 9.89 4.86 13.39
CA TYR A 38 10.66 6.10 13.28
C TYR A 38 10.89 6.55 11.82
N GLY A 39 9.85 6.48 10.97
CA GLY A 39 9.91 6.86 9.55
C GLY A 39 10.67 5.89 8.64
N ASN A 40 11.13 4.75 9.15
CA ASN A 40 11.72 3.68 8.35
C ASN A 40 10.71 2.55 8.16
N VAL A 41 10.43 2.20 6.91
CA VAL A 41 9.61 1.05 6.55
C VAL A 41 10.51 -0.16 6.37
N TYR A 42 10.16 -1.27 7.03
CA TYR A 42 10.81 -2.56 6.79
C TYR A 42 9.79 -3.67 6.72
N CYS A 43 10.01 -4.61 5.81
CA CYS A 43 9.15 -5.77 5.64
C CYS A 43 9.81 -7.02 6.19
N ARG A 44 9.01 -7.93 6.75
CA ARG A 44 9.42 -9.25 7.19
C ARG A 44 8.57 -10.30 6.50
N ASP A 45 9.19 -11.38 6.05
CA ASP A 45 8.45 -12.55 5.55
C ASP A 45 7.82 -13.36 6.70
N ARG A 46 7.22 -14.49 6.36
CA ARG A 46 6.53 -15.37 7.31
C ARG A 46 7.48 -16.04 8.31
N GLU A 47 8.76 -16.20 7.94
CA GLU A 47 9.83 -16.77 8.76
C GLU A 47 10.51 -15.71 9.63
N GLY A 48 10.24 -14.43 9.36
CA GLY A 48 10.79 -13.28 10.08
C GLY A 48 12.02 -12.67 9.42
N ASN A 49 12.43 -13.14 8.23
CA ASN A 49 13.56 -12.54 7.51
C ASN A 49 13.15 -11.19 6.91
N ARG A 50 14.08 -10.23 6.91
CA ARG A 50 13.86 -8.91 6.31
C ARG A 50 13.78 -9.04 4.78
N THR A 51 12.72 -8.49 4.21
CA THR A 51 12.52 -8.38 2.76
C THR A 51 12.41 -6.90 2.38
N TYR A 52 12.88 -6.55 1.18
CA TYR A 52 13.00 -5.17 0.69
C TYR A 52 11.81 -4.80 -0.21
#